data_AF-A0A9C7AXJ6-F1
#
_entry.id   AF-A0A9C7AXJ6-F1
#
_cell.length_a   1.000
_cell.length_b   1.000
_cell.length_c   1.000
_cell.angle_alpha   90.00
_cell.angle_beta   90.00
_cell.angle_gamma   90.00
#
_symmetry.space_group_name_H-M   'P 1'
#
loop_
_entity.id
_entity.type
_entity.pdbx_description
1 polymer ?
#
loop_
_entity_poly.entity_id
_entity_poly.type
_entity_poly.pdbx_seq_one_letter_code
_entity_poly.pdbx_strand_id
1 'polypeptide(L)'
;MRLGLEEEVFITQPARPNLQSLYYLTRLFWRNPGFFLSHSDSNFARGKDLKVGLMGPVEISTPTVDGPAEVVAALAELRRELAAAVGGEGLLVAAGHLLDMDAPTLTAGLHLHLSGLTDAERTYNNLAHFLPLFALAAASSPARRGEYFGPSYRLYASYALGPLRPGDPYYRFQDLIFSLRLGTIEVRLLDPVADLERLKELVAAIVAVAACTRPYTWDPVTYRRLRREAATAGLTPGLATLWTELQDVYPLKRRLVEQPAALAIWASYQNKGLVPTYTALDSLYRDGSFSVKEAPPTSYNPLKAAAGLAGYYVVRLPYKLAKVRKEWSRCGSGS
;
A
#
# COMPACT_ATOMS: atom_id res chain seq x y z
N MET A 1 4.79 8.09 -20.36
CA MET A 1 5.09 7.41 -19.08
C MET A 1 3.95 6.47 -18.79
N ARG A 2 4.23 5.20 -18.46
CA ARG A 2 3.22 4.19 -18.14
C ARG A 2 3.26 3.86 -16.65
N LEU A 3 2.08 3.56 -16.09
CA LEU A 3 1.88 3.38 -14.66
C LEU A 3 1.29 2.00 -14.34
N GLY A 4 1.61 1.50 -13.13
CA GLY A 4 0.92 0.37 -12.52
C GLY A 4 0.82 0.57 -11.01
N LEU A 5 -0.28 0.14 -10.40
CA LEU A 5 -0.50 0.23 -8.96
C LEU A 5 -0.65 -1.17 -8.36
N GLU A 6 -0.02 -1.42 -7.21
CA GLU A 6 -0.27 -2.57 -6.35
C GLU A 6 -0.88 -2.04 -5.04
N GLU A 7 -2.03 -2.56 -4.62
CA GLU A 7 -2.64 -2.23 -3.34
C GLU A 7 -2.77 -3.48 -2.49
N GLU A 8 -2.26 -3.39 -1.27
CA GLU A 8 -2.50 -4.35 -0.20
C GLU A 8 -3.61 -3.84 0.72
N VAL A 9 -4.53 -4.73 1.12
CA VAL A 9 -5.65 -4.41 2.00
C VAL A 9 -5.89 -5.55 2.98
N PHE A 10 -6.17 -5.24 4.24
CA PHE A 10 -6.57 -6.26 5.21
C PHE A 10 -8.03 -6.64 5.01
N ILE A 11 -8.34 -7.93 5.09
CA ILE A 11 -9.71 -8.41 5.19
C ILE A 11 -9.91 -8.96 6.60
N THR A 12 -10.77 -8.32 7.40
CA THR A 12 -10.99 -8.68 8.81
C THR A 12 -12.40 -9.22 9.07
N GLN A 13 -12.53 -10.06 10.10
CA GLN A 13 -13.79 -10.73 10.48
C GLN A 13 -14.03 -10.75 12.01
N PRO A 14 -14.73 -9.74 12.55
CA PRO A 14 -14.69 -8.37 12.05
C PRO A 14 -13.40 -7.65 12.48
N ALA A 15 -12.73 -8.09 13.55
CA ALA A 15 -11.60 -7.37 14.15
C ALA A 15 -10.22 -7.79 13.64
N ARG A 16 -10.06 -9.04 13.16
CA ARG A 16 -8.75 -9.58 12.75
C ARG A 16 -8.80 -10.28 11.41
N PRO A 17 -7.69 -10.25 10.64
CA PRO A 17 -7.55 -11.09 9.47
C PRO A 17 -7.41 -12.55 9.87
N ASN A 18 -7.91 -13.44 9.02
CA ASN A 18 -7.76 -14.88 9.22
C ASN A 18 -7.70 -15.60 7.86
N LEU A 19 -7.45 -16.91 7.88
CA LEU A 19 -7.21 -17.70 6.66
C LEU A 19 -8.39 -17.74 5.69
N GLN A 20 -9.60 -17.38 6.10
CA GLN A 20 -10.74 -17.22 5.20
C GLN A 20 -10.51 -16.12 4.16
N SER A 21 -9.61 -15.16 4.37
CA SER A 21 -9.25 -14.17 3.36
C SER A 21 -8.72 -14.82 2.06
N LEU A 22 -8.09 -15.99 2.15
CA LEU A 22 -7.65 -16.76 0.98
C LEU A 22 -8.83 -17.33 0.17
N TYR A 23 -9.97 -17.56 0.80
CA TYR A 23 -11.19 -17.97 0.10
C TYR A 23 -11.70 -16.86 -0.81
N TYR A 24 -11.69 -15.61 -0.33
CA TYR A 24 -12.10 -14.47 -1.15
C TYR A 24 -11.13 -14.21 -2.31
N LEU A 25 -9.82 -14.35 -2.07
CA LEU A 25 -8.83 -14.32 -3.16
C LEU A 25 -9.04 -15.45 -4.16
N THR A 26 -9.38 -16.65 -3.70
CA THR A 26 -9.71 -17.78 -4.57
C THR A 26 -10.95 -17.46 -5.42
N ARG A 27 -12.00 -16.89 -4.82
CA ARG A 27 -13.19 -16.42 -5.56
C ARG A 27 -12.82 -15.38 -6.61
N LEU A 28 -12.02 -14.38 -6.24
CA LEU A 28 -11.55 -13.33 -7.16
C LEU A 28 -10.78 -13.96 -8.34
N PHE A 29 -9.83 -14.84 -8.04
CA PHE A 29 -9.05 -15.57 -9.04
C PHE A 29 -9.94 -16.29 -10.06
N TRP A 30 -10.95 -17.04 -9.60
CA TRP A 30 -11.82 -17.81 -10.49
C TRP A 30 -12.73 -16.96 -11.38
N ARG A 31 -12.90 -15.67 -11.11
CA ARG A 31 -13.62 -14.75 -12.01
C ARG A 31 -12.83 -14.45 -13.28
N ASN A 32 -11.51 -14.33 -13.16
CA ASN A 32 -10.61 -14.12 -14.29
C ASN A 32 -9.22 -14.73 -14.00
N PRO A 33 -9.05 -16.05 -14.21
CA PRO A 33 -7.82 -16.76 -13.88
C PRO A 33 -6.59 -16.21 -14.60
N GLY A 34 -6.74 -15.83 -15.88
CA GLY A 34 -5.63 -15.31 -16.69
C GLY A 34 -5.08 -13.99 -16.17
N PHE A 35 -5.95 -13.13 -15.63
CA PHE A 35 -5.55 -11.86 -15.03
C PHE A 35 -5.05 -12.02 -13.60
N PHE A 36 -5.86 -12.60 -12.70
CA PHE A 36 -5.57 -12.61 -11.27
C PHE A 36 -4.45 -13.57 -10.86
N LEU A 37 -3.98 -14.45 -11.75
CA LEU A 37 -2.79 -15.26 -11.49
C LEU A 37 -1.55 -14.41 -11.18
N SER A 38 -1.38 -13.29 -11.88
CA SER A 38 -0.28 -12.33 -11.67
C SER A 38 -0.69 -11.03 -10.98
N HIS A 39 -2.00 -10.74 -10.90
CA HIS A 39 -2.55 -9.47 -10.42
C HIS A 39 -3.26 -9.53 -9.05
N SER A 40 -3.01 -10.59 -8.29
CA SER A 40 -3.35 -10.63 -6.87
C SER A 40 -2.26 -11.37 -6.11
N ASP A 41 -2.17 -11.28 -4.79
CA ASP A 41 -1.38 -12.18 -3.92
C ASP A 41 -1.87 -12.07 -2.47
N SER A 42 -1.20 -12.74 -1.53
CA SER A 42 -1.43 -12.58 -0.10
C SER A 42 -0.13 -12.57 0.67
N ASN A 43 -0.08 -11.74 1.72
CA ASN A 43 1.01 -11.71 2.68
C ASN A 43 0.66 -12.52 3.94
N PHE A 44 1.71 -12.96 4.63
CA PHE A 44 1.63 -13.73 5.86
C PHE A 44 2.59 -13.18 6.91
N ALA A 45 2.20 -13.29 8.18
CA ALA A 45 3.05 -12.93 9.31
C ALA A 45 4.34 -13.75 9.32
N ARG A 46 5.40 -13.17 9.90
CA ARG A 46 6.71 -13.82 10.00
C ARG A 46 7.26 -13.72 11.42
N GLY A 47 8.06 -14.71 11.80
CA GLY A 47 8.79 -14.70 13.07
C GLY A 47 7.86 -14.52 14.29
N LYS A 48 8.17 -13.55 15.14
CA LYS A 48 7.43 -13.29 16.39
C LYS A 48 5.97 -12.88 16.15
N ASP A 49 5.65 -12.30 15.00
CA ASP A 49 4.31 -11.79 14.69
C ASP A 49 3.32 -12.94 14.39
N LEU A 50 3.79 -14.17 14.18
CA LEU A 50 2.90 -15.34 14.08
C LEU A 50 1.98 -15.50 15.31
N LYS A 51 2.39 -14.98 16.47
CA LYS A 51 1.60 -14.99 17.71
C LYS A 51 0.36 -14.11 17.65
N VAL A 52 0.32 -13.13 16.76
CA VAL A 52 -0.81 -12.21 16.62
C VAL A 52 -1.80 -12.61 15.52
N GLY A 53 -1.40 -13.56 14.66
CA GLY A 53 -2.19 -14.12 13.56
C GLY A 53 -1.32 -14.45 12.35
N LEU A 54 -1.69 -15.50 11.60
CA LEU A 54 -0.93 -15.92 10.42
C LEU A 54 -1.24 -15.05 9.18
N MET A 55 -2.50 -14.69 8.99
CA MET A 55 -2.97 -14.00 7.78
C MET A 55 -2.60 -12.51 7.80
N GLY A 56 -1.97 -12.04 6.72
CA GLY A 56 -1.73 -10.61 6.47
C GLY A 56 -2.71 -10.02 5.46
N PRO A 57 -2.35 -8.88 4.84
CA PRO A 57 -3.18 -8.28 3.81
C PRO A 57 -3.18 -9.12 2.53
N VAL A 58 -4.23 -8.93 1.75
CA VAL A 58 -4.33 -9.42 0.38
C VAL A 58 -3.92 -8.32 -0.59
N GLU A 59 -3.37 -8.67 -1.73
CA GLU A 59 -2.89 -7.75 -2.75
C GLU A 59 -3.74 -7.86 -4.02
N ILE A 60 -4.02 -6.71 -4.64
CA ILE A 60 -4.53 -6.58 -6.01
C ILE A 60 -3.63 -5.60 -6.77
N SER A 61 -3.40 -5.83 -8.06
CA SER A 61 -2.60 -4.91 -8.87
C SER A 61 -3.18 -4.64 -10.24
N THR A 62 -3.03 -3.41 -10.71
CA THR A 62 -3.56 -2.96 -12.00
C THR A 62 -2.74 -3.54 -13.16
N PRO A 63 -3.31 -3.63 -14.37
CA PRO A 63 -2.49 -3.69 -15.57
C PRO A 63 -1.65 -2.42 -15.69
N THR A 64 -0.67 -2.45 -16.60
CA THR A 64 0.04 -1.24 -17.01
C THR A 64 -0.86 -0.39 -17.89
N VAL A 65 -1.02 0.88 -17.54
CA VAL A 65 -1.86 1.84 -18.28
C VAL A 65 -1.13 3.17 -18.51
N ASP A 66 -1.67 3.99 -19.39
CA ASP A 66 -1.15 5.32 -19.69
C ASP A 66 -1.88 6.35 -18.82
N GLY A 67 -1.12 7.07 -17.99
CA GLY A 67 -1.65 8.25 -17.29
C GLY A 67 -2.20 8.01 -15.86
N PRO A 68 -2.22 9.09 -15.05
CA PRO A 68 -2.61 9.01 -13.63
C PRO A 68 -4.09 8.75 -13.41
N ALA A 69 -4.98 9.21 -14.29
CA ALA A 69 -6.42 9.02 -14.11
C ALA A 69 -6.82 7.57 -14.39
N GLU A 70 -6.24 6.99 -15.42
CA GLU A 70 -6.46 5.64 -15.92
C GLU A 70 -6.02 4.59 -14.89
N VAL A 71 -4.87 4.80 -14.23
CA VAL A 71 -4.38 3.84 -13.22
C VAL A 71 -5.25 3.82 -11.97
N VAL A 72 -5.79 4.98 -11.57
CA VAL A 72 -6.73 5.06 -10.44
C VAL A 72 -8.09 4.49 -10.81
N ALA A 73 -8.56 4.70 -12.05
CA ALA A 73 -9.78 4.08 -12.54
C ALA A 73 -9.66 2.55 -12.61
N ALA A 74 -8.52 2.03 -13.07
CA ALA A 74 -8.21 0.60 -13.09
C ALA A 74 -8.21 0.02 -11.67
N LEU A 75 -7.57 0.69 -10.70
CA LEU A 75 -7.61 0.26 -9.31
C LEU A 75 -9.04 0.26 -8.76
N ALA A 76 -9.83 1.30 -9.05
CA ALA A 76 -11.21 1.39 -8.59
C ALA A 76 -12.09 0.22 -9.07
N GLU A 77 -11.87 -0.28 -10.30
CA GLU A 77 -12.54 -1.50 -10.77
C GLU A 77 -12.09 -2.73 -9.98
N LEU A 78 -10.79 -2.90 -9.77
CA LEU A 78 -10.27 -4.03 -8.99
C LEU A 78 -10.77 -4.01 -7.53
N ARG A 79 -10.92 -2.82 -6.92
CA ARG A 79 -11.55 -2.68 -5.60
C ARG A 79 -12.99 -3.18 -5.60
N ARG A 80 -13.78 -2.87 -6.64
CA ARG A 80 -15.16 -3.38 -6.79
C ARG A 80 -15.17 -4.90 -6.94
N GLU A 81 -14.26 -5.45 -7.74
CA GLU A 81 -14.15 -6.90 -7.94
C GLU A 81 -13.77 -7.62 -6.64
N LEU A 82 -12.79 -7.11 -5.90
CA LEU A 82 -12.39 -7.62 -4.59
C LEU A 82 -13.54 -7.50 -3.57
N ALA A 83 -14.20 -6.34 -3.51
CA ALA A 83 -15.32 -6.10 -2.62
C ALA A 83 -16.50 -7.05 -2.88
N ALA A 84 -16.77 -7.36 -4.15
CA ALA A 84 -17.76 -8.37 -4.53
C ALA A 84 -17.33 -9.80 -4.19
N ALA A 85 -16.02 -10.12 -4.28
CA ALA A 85 -15.48 -11.42 -3.87
C ALA A 85 -15.54 -11.63 -2.35
N VAL A 86 -15.34 -10.58 -1.57
CA VAL A 86 -15.54 -10.58 -0.10
C VAL A 86 -17.03 -10.61 0.25
N GLY A 87 -17.86 -9.93 -0.53
CA GLY A 87 -19.28 -9.76 -0.23
C GLY A 87 -19.49 -9.04 1.11
N GLY A 88 -20.56 -9.37 1.81
CA GLY A 88 -20.86 -8.87 3.17
C GLY A 88 -20.26 -9.73 4.28
N GLU A 89 -19.25 -10.56 4.00
CA GLU A 89 -18.72 -11.52 4.98
C GLU A 89 -17.49 -11.01 5.75
N GLY A 90 -16.87 -9.93 5.31
CA GLY A 90 -15.67 -9.35 5.93
C GLY A 90 -15.51 -7.87 5.61
N LEU A 91 -14.67 -7.20 6.38
CA LEU A 91 -14.38 -5.78 6.27
C LEU A 91 -13.07 -5.55 5.50
N LEU A 92 -13.09 -4.65 4.53
CA LEU A 92 -11.92 -4.20 3.77
C LEU A 92 -11.27 -3.02 4.50
N VAL A 93 -10.14 -3.28 5.15
CA VAL A 93 -9.43 -2.30 5.98
C VAL A 93 -8.17 -1.85 5.25
N ALA A 94 -8.31 -0.83 4.41
CA ALA A 94 -7.20 -0.20 3.68
C ALA A 94 -6.47 0.80 4.60
N ALA A 95 -5.62 0.26 5.47
CA ALA A 95 -4.76 1.00 6.39
C ALA A 95 -3.36 0.37 6.38
N GLY A 96 -2.31 1.18 6.57
CA GLY A 96 -0.93 0.70 6.53
C GLY A 96 -0.61 -0.40 7.57
N HIS A 97 -1.29 -0.37 8.70
CA HIS A 97 -1.13 -1.30 9.82
C HIS A 97 -2.41 -1.29 10.67
N LEU A 98 -2.75 -2.43 11.29
CA LEU A 98 -3.97 -2.60 12.08
C LEU A 98 -3.83 -1.99 13.48
N LEU A 99 -4.88 -1.29 13.91
CA LEU A 99 -4.84 -0.38 15.07
C LEU A 99 -4.49 -1.08 16.39
N ASP A 100 -4.98 -2.31 16.61
CA ASP A 100 -4.87 -3.04 17.88
C ASP A 100 -3.61 -3.93 17.98
N MET A 101 -2.68 -3.82 17.03
CA MET A 101 -1.55 -4.75 16.90
C MET A 101 -0.18 -4.03 17.00
N ASP A 102 0.87 -4.80 17.22
CA ASP A 102 2.27 -4.42 16.98
C ASP A 102 2.87 -5.61 16.26
N ALA A 103 2.81 -5.53 14.94
CA ALA A 103 3.15 -6.62 14.04
C ALA A 103 3.82 -6.04 12.80
N PRO A 104 5.10 -5.66 12.88
CA PRO A 104 5.81 -4.98 11.80
C PRO A 104 5.94 -5.80 10.50
N THR A 105 5.65 -7.11 10.54
CA THR A 105 5.58 -7.99 9.37
C THR A 105 4.19 -8.11 8.76
N LEU A 106 3.17 -7.60 9.46
CA LEU A 106 1.78 -7.51 9.02
C LEU A 106 1.44 -6.06 8.71
N THR A 107 1.94 -5.59 7.57
CA THR A 107 1.69 -4.23 7.06
C THR A 107 1.14 -4.31 5.65
N ALA A 108 0.26 -3.38 5.28
CA ALA A 108 -0.29 -3.26 3.94
C ALA A 108 0.26 -2.00 3.26
N GLY A 109 0.69 -2.06 2.00
CA GLY A 109 1.20 -0.94 1.23
C GLY A 109 0.39 -0.59 -0.02
N LEU A 110 0.64 0.61 -0.53
CA LEU A 110 0.32 0.99 -1.90
C LEU A 110 1.65 1.22 -2.64
N HIS A 111 1.86 0.50 -3.75
CA HIS A 111 3.04 0.65 -4.57
C HIS A 111 2.68 1.25 -5.93
N LEU A 112 3.46 2.24 -6.38
CA LEU A 112 3.31 2.84 -7.71
C LEU A 112 4.55 2.55 -8.55
N HIS A 113 4.33 1.94 -9.71
CA HIS A 113 5.35 1.64 -10.70
C HIS A 113 5.31 2.67 -11.82
N LEU A 114 6.47 3.22 -12.18
CA LEU A 114 6.64 4.17 -13.27
C LEU A 114 7.62 3.59 -14.30
N SER A 115 7.22 3.59 -15.57
CA SER A 115 8.03 3.09 -16.69
C SER A 115 7.95 3.99 -17.92
N GLY A 116 8.84 3.74 -18.90
CA GLY A 116 8.96 4.59 -20.09
C GLY A 116 9.45 6.00 -19.74
N LEU A 117 10.47 6.05 -18.87
CA LEU A 117 11.11 7.28 -18.40
C LEU A 117 12.20 7.70 -19.38
N THR A 118 12.32 9.01 -19.63
CA THR A 118 13.36 9.56 -20.50
C THR A 118 14.68 9.76 -19.76
N ASP A 119 14.62 10.05 -18.46
CA ASP A 119 15.77 10.20 -17.57
C ASP A 119 15.44 9.59 -16.22
N ALA A 120 15.82 8.31 -16.05
CA ALA A 120 15.48 7.53 -14.88
C ALA A 120 16.17 8.06 -13.60
N GLU A 121 17.38 8.61 -13.70
CA GLU A 121 18.13 9.11 -12.57
C GLU A 121 17.52 10.41 -12.03
N ARG A 122 17.23 11.38 -12.91
CA ARG A 122 16.55 12.61 -12.50
C ARG A 122 15.17 12.30 -11.91
N THR A 123 14.40 11.43 -12.55
CA THR A 123 13.08 11.02 -12.02
C THR A 123 13.24 10.42 -10.62
N TYR A 124 14.21 9.53 -10.41
CA TYR A 124 14.45 8.94 -9.09
C TYR A 124 14.80 10.01 -8.05
N ASN A 125 15.71 10.94 -8.37
CA ASN A 125 16.14 11.98 -7.45
C ASN A 125 15.01 12.97 -7.10
N ASN A 126 14.21 13.35 -8.09
CA ASN A 126 13.03 14.18 -7.88
C ASN A 126 12.01 13.49 -6.97
N LEU A 127 11.72 12.21 -7.22
CA LEU A 127 10.82 11.43 -6.38
C LEU A 127 11.36 11.29 -4.96
N ALA A 128 12.65 10.97 -4.80
CA ALA A 128 13.31 10.84 -3.51
C ALA A 128 13.25 12.13 -2.68
N HIS A 129 13.37 13.29 -3.33
CA HIS A 129 13.28 14.61 -2.68
C HIS A 129 11.90 14.86 -2.05
N PHE A 130 10.81 14.61 -2.78
CA PHE A 130 9.45 14.85 -2.31
C PHE A 130 8.81 13.66 -1.57
N LEU A 131 9.46 12.50 -1.57
CA LEU A 131 8.91 11.24 -1.06
C LEU A 131 8.34 11.31 0.37
N PRO A 132 9.00 11.95 1.35
CA PRO A 132 8.45 12.05 2.71
C PRO A 132 7.10 12.76 2.76
N LEU A 133 6.87 13.74 1.89
CA LEU A 133 5.61 14.46 1.80
C LEU A 133 4.49 13.59 1.23
N PHE A 134 4.80 12.79 0.20
CA PHE A 134 3.87 11.80 -0.34
C PHE A 134 3.50 10.72 0.68
N ALA A 135 4.46 10.30 1.51
CA ALA A 135 4.22 9.38 2.61
C ALA A 135 3.22 9.97 3.61
N LEU A 136 3.40 11.23 4.01
CA LEU A 136 2.47 11.92 4.91
C LEU A 136 1.08 12.04 4.27
N ALA A 137 1.00 12.40 2.99
CA ALA A 137 -0.28 12.51 2.28
C ALA A 137 -1.04 11.18 2.18
N ALA A 138 -0.34 10.04 2.15
CA ALA A 138 -0.91 8.71 2.13
C ALA A 138 -1.20 8.12 3.52
N ALA A 139 -0.65 8.70 4.59
CA ALA A 139 -0.61 8.08 5.91
C ALA A 139 -2.00 7.67 6.44
N SER A 140 -2.14 6.39 6.80
CA SER A 140 -3.41 5.79 7.24
C SER A 140 -3.26 4.78 8.39
N SER A 141 -2.10 4.73 9.06
CA SER A 141 -1.82 3.75 10.12
C SER A 141 -1.44 4.40 11.45
N PRO A 142 -2.40 5.00 12.19
CA PRO A 142 -2.08 5.92 13.26
C PRO A 142 -1.61 5.31 14.58
N ALA A 143 -1.78 3.99 14.76
CA ALA A 143 -1.72 3.37 16.07
C ALA A 143 -0.73 2.20 16.13
N ARG A 144 -0.30 1.89 17.36
CA ARG A 144 0.43 0.69 17.74
C ARG A 144 -0.19 0.14 19.02
N ARG A 145 -0.74 -1.08 18.98
CA ARG A 145 -1.43 -1.74 20.12
C ARG A 145 -2.53 -0.87 20.75
N GLY A 146 -3.30 -0.19 19.92
CA GLY A 146 -4.40 0.68 20.37
C GLY A 146 -3.95 2.01 20.96
N GLU A 147 -2.65 2.31 20.97
CA GLU A 147 -2.11 3.61 21.38
C GLU A 147 -1.77 4.47 20.16
N TYR A 148 -1.97 5.79 20.27
CA TYR A 148 -1.56 6.71 19.21
C TYR A 148 -0.05 6.68 19.05
N PHE A 149 0.41 6.52 17.80
CA PHE A 149 1.82 6.54 17.46
C PHE A 149 2.21 7.81 16.69
N GLY A 150 1.38 8.22 15.74
CA GLY A 150 1.67 9.28 14.76
C GLY A 150 0.91 9.00 13.46
N PRO A 151 1.19 9.68 12.34
CA PRO A 151 0.46 9.43 11.09
C PRO A 151 0.64 8.03 10.49
N SER A 152 1.84 7.43 10.54
CA SER A 152 2.10 6.13 9.92
C SER A 152 3.08 5.27 10.70
N TYR A 153 2.54 4.31 11.45
CA TYR A 153 3.32 3.29 12.12
C TYR A 153 3.97 2.32 11.12
N ARG A 154 3.29 2.02 9.98
CA ARG A 154 3.88 1.21 8.91
C ARG A 154 5.18 1.82 8.39
N LEU A 155 5.18 3.12 8.07
CA LEU A 155 6.38 3.80 7.58
C LEU A 155 7.53 3.70 8.59
N TYR A 156 7.22 3.79 9.88
CA TYR A 156 8.22 3.71 10.95
C TYR A 156 8.80 2.31 11.15
N ALA A 157 7.95 1.28 11.21
CA ALA A 157 8.33 -0.04 11.73
C ALA A 157 8.42 -1.17 10.69
N SER A 158 7.80 -1.02 9.50
CA SER A 158 7.68 -2.14 8.55
C SER A 158 9.02 -2.78 8.21
N TYR A 159 9.07 -4.12 8.24
CA TYR A 159 10.27 -4.88 7.88
C TYR A 159 10.63 -4.79 6.38
N ALA A 160 9.65 -4.47 5.53
CA ALA A 160 9.77 -4.48 4.08
C ALA A 160 10.04 -3.08 3.49
N LEU A 161 10.20 -2.08 4.36
CA LEU A 161 10.52 -0.70 4.02
C LEU A 161 11.75 -0.23 4.79
N GLY A 162 12.33 0.87 4.32
CA GLY A 162 13.51 1.44 4.93
C GLY A 162 13.96 2.71 4.22
N PRO A 163 14.77 3.54 4.88
CA PRO A 163 15.28 4.74 4.27
C PRO A 163 16.12 4.44 3.02
N LEU A 164 16.18 5.40 2.10
CA LEU A 164 16.97 5.28 0.86
C LEU A 164 18.45 5.10 1.18
N ARG A 165 19.08 4.17 0.46
CA ARG A 165 20.52 3.90 0.54
C ARG A 165 21.28 4.73 -0.49
N PRO A 166 22.23 5.57 -0.06
CA PRO A 166 23.09 6.28 -1.00
C PRO A 166 23.89 5.28 -1.84
N GLY A 167 23.88 5.46 -3.16
CA GLY A 167 24.63 4.60 -4.10
C GLY A 167 24.01 3.23 -4.40
N ASP A 168 22.91 2.84 -3.75
CA ASP A 168 22.21 1.57 -4.05
C ASP A 168 20.69 1.79 -4.20
N PRO A 169 20.24 2.26 -5.39
CA PRO A 169 18.83 2.44 -5.66
C PRO A 169 18.10 1.11 -5.99
N TYR A 170 18.79 -0.03 -5.97
CA TYR A 170 18.22 -1.35 -6.30
C TYR A 170 17.88 -2.17 -5.05
N TYR A 171 18.33 -1.76 -3.87
CA TYR A 171 18.05 -2.45 -2.61
C TYR A 171 16.54 -2.57 -2.34
N ARG A 172 16.03 -3.80 -2.37
CA ARG A 172 14.57 -4.09 -2.40
C ARG A 172 13.77 -3.56 -1.20
N PHE A 173 14.37 -3.49 -0.01
CA PHE A 173 13.65 -3.11 1.23
C PHE A 173 13.88 -1.64 1.60
N GLN A 174 13.72 -0.76 0.62
CA GLN A 174 13.70 0.70 0.85
C GLN A 174 12.48 1.35 0.19
N ASP A 175 12.26 2.62 0.51
CA ASP A 175 11.05 3.37 0.17
C ASP A 175 10.83 3.63 -1.34
N LEU A 176 11.92 3.65 -2.12
CA LEU A 176 11.95 3.88 -3.57
C LEU A 176 13.03 2.98 -4.19
N ILE A 177 12.69 2.24 -5.24
CA ILE A 177 13.67 1.36 -5.91
C ILE A 177 13.61 1.45 -7.42
N PHE A 178 14.71 1.10 -8.07
CA PHE A 178 14.68 0.55 -9.42
C PHE A 178 14.35 -0.95 -9.32
N SER A 179 13.17 -1.33 -9.79
CA SER A 179 12.73 -2.72 -9.84
C SER A 179 13.42 -3.44 -11.00
N LEU A 180 14.47 -4.21 -10.73
CA LEU A 180 15.21 -4.99 -11.74
C LEU A 180 14.30 -5.93 -12.54
N ARG A 181 13.28 -6.50 -11.88
CA ARG A 181 12.35 -7.45 -12.50
C ARG A 181 11.46 -6.79 -13.55
N LEU A 182 10.99 -5.58 -13.27
CA LEU A 182 9.97 -4.90 -14.08
C LEU A 182 10.56 -3.76 -14.93
N GLY A 183 11.80 -3.35 -14.66
CA GLY A 183 12.41 -2.19 -15.33
C GLY A 183 11.70 -0.88 -15.00
N THR A 184 11.20 -0.73 -13.78
CA THR A 184 10.41 0.44 -13.33
C THR A 184 11.09 1.15 -12.16
N ILE A 185 10.78 2.43 -11.96
CA ILE A 185 10.90 3.04 -10.63
C ILE A 185 9.66 2.63 -9.84
N GLU A 186 9.84 2.14 -8.62
CA GLU A 186 8.77 1.66 -7.74
C GLU A 186 8.78 2.46 -6.43
N VAL A 187 7.72 3.23 -6.22
CA VAL A 187 7.42 3.96 -4.97
C VAL A 187 6.70 2.99 -4.03
N ARG A 188 7.28 2.69 -2.87
CA ARG A 188 6.83 1.59 -1.98
C ARG A 188 6.30 2.05 -0.62
N LEU A 189 6.67 3.25 -0.21
CA LEU A 189 6.45 3.72 1.16
C LEU A 189 5.01 4.13 1.48
N LEU A 190 4.12 4.23 0.50
CA LEU A 190 2.77 4.76 0.70
C LEU A 190 1.94 3.74 1.48
N ASP A 191 1.21 4.20 2.49
CA ASP A 191 0.13 3.40 3.08
C ASP A 191 -1.03 3.29 2.06
N PRO A 192 -1.92 2.28 2.18
CA PRO A 192 -3.13 2.18 1.38
C PRO A 192 -4.00 3.43 1.57
N VAL A 193 -4.55 3.92 0.46
CA VAL A 193 -5.34 5.15 0.40
C VAL A 193 -6.77 4.82 0.01
N ALA A 194 -7.63 4.56 1.01
CA ALA A 194 -9.02 4.15 0.78
C ALA A 194 -9.83 5.20 -0.03
N ASP A 195 -9.62 6.49 0.22
CA ASP A 195 -10.26 7.58 -0.52
C ASP A 195 -9.66 7.72 -1.94
N LEU A 196 -10.47 7.38 -2.96
CA LEU A 196 -10.04 7.47 -4.36
C LEU A 196 -9.76 8.91 -4.82
N GLU A 197 -10.43 9.93 -4.27
CA GLU A 197 -10.16 11.32 -4.63
C GLU A 197 -8.81 11.78 -4.09
N ARG A 198 -8.47 11.37 -2.87
CA ARG A 198 -7.11 11.56 -2.32
C ARG A 198 -6.08 10.82 -3.15
N LEU A 199 -6.37 9.59 -3.58
CA LEU A 199 -5.45 8.81 -4.39
C LEU A 199 -5.20 9.45 -5.77
N LYS A 200 -6.24 9.97 -6.43
CA LYS A 200 -6.12 10.70 -7.70
C LYS A 200 -5.13 11.86 -7.60
N GLU A 201 -5.29 12.70 -6.57
CA GLU A 201 -4.41 13.84 -6.32
C GLU A 201 -2.97 13.41 -6.04
N LEU A 202 -2.79 12.35 -5.23
CA LEU A 202 -1.47 11.84 -4.88
C LEU A 202 -0.74 11.26 -6.09
N VAL A 203 -1.41 10.45 -6.90
CA VAL A 203 -0.84 9.86 -8.12
C VAL A 203 -0.51 10.96 -9.13
N ALA A 204 -1.39 11.95 -9.32
CA ALA A 204 -1.12 13.08 -10.19
C ALA A 204 0.12 13.87 -9.76
N ALA A 205 0.26 14.16 -8.46
CA ALA A 205 1.43 14.86 -7.92
C ALA A 205 2.73 14.06 -8.11
N ILE A 206 2.71 12.75 -7.85
CA ILE A 206 3.88 11.88 -8.05
C ILE A 206 4.28 11.83 -9.53
N VAL A 207 3.32 11.73 -10.44
CA VAL A 207 3.57 11.74 -11.89
C VAL A 207 4.11 13.09 -12.36
N ALA A 208 3.60 14.19 -11.84
CA ALA A 208 4.11 15.54 -12.15
C ALA A 208 5.56 15.71 -11.72
N VAL A 209 5.92 15.27 -10.50
CA VAL A 209 7.30 15.24 -10.02
C VAL A 209 8.19 14.34 -10.87
N ALA A 210 7.68 13.17 -11.26
CA ALA A 210 8.42 12.24 -12.11
C ALA A 210 8.69 12.78 -13.51
N ALA A 211 7.75 13.55 -14.06
CA ALA A 211 7.85 14.20 -15.37
C ALA A 211 8.63 15.53 -15.34
N CYS A 212 8.86 16.10 -14.15
CA CYS A 212 9.54 17.37 -14.00
C CYS A 212 10.96 17.32 -14.57
N THR A 213 11.29 18.32 -15.39
CA THR A 213 12.63 18.47 -16.00
C THR A 213 13.59 19.24 -15.11
N ARG A 214 13.09 20.02 -14.14
CA ARG A 214 13.91 20.66 -13.12
C ARG A 214 14.54 19.56 -12.24
N PRO A 215 15.87 19.54 -12.09
CA PRO A 215 16.53 18.59 -11.21
C PRO A 215 16.35 19.02 -9.75
N TYR A 216 15.90 18.09 -8.92
CA TYR A 216 15.96 18.17 -7.47
C TYR A 216 16.97 17.15 -6.96
N THR A 217 17.62 17.46 -5.84
CA THR A 217 18.56 16.57 -5.17
C THR A 217 17.97 16.17 -3.82
N TRP A 218 18.35 14.99 -3.33
CA TRP A 218 17.98 14.55 -1.99
C TRP A 218 19.25 14.28 -1.18
N ASP A 219 19.21 14.69 0.08
CA ASP A 219 20.26 14.41 1.05
C ASP A 219 19.81 13.26 1.96
N PRO A 220 20.60 12.20 2.15
CA PRO A 220 20.21 11.04 2.96
C PRO A 220 19.89 11.38 4.43
N VAL A 221 20.55 12.40 5.01
CA VAL A 221 20.32 12.81 6.40
C VAL A 221 18.95 13.50 6.51
N THR A 222 18.72 14.47 5.64
CA THR A 222 17.47 15.23 5.53
C THR A 222 16.30 14.30 5.21
N TYR A 223 16.49 13.39 4.25
CA TYR A 223 15.50 12.37 3.89
C TYR A 223 15.09 11.53 5.11
N ARG A 224 16.06 10.95 5.83
CA ARG A 224 15.77 10.11 7.01
C ARG A 224 15.02 10.88 8.10
N ARG A 225 15.41 12.14 8.32
CA ARG A 225 14.75 13.02 9.29
C ARG A 225 13.30 13.29 8.89
N LEU A 226 13.07 13.78 7.66
CA LEU A 226 11.73 14.11 7.16
C LEU A 226 10.82 12.89 7.04
N ARG A 227 11.37 11.73 6.63
CA ARG A 227 10.67 10.45 6.63
C ARG A 227 10.17 10.07 8.04
N ARG A 228 11.01 10.24 9.06
CA ARG A 228 10.62 9.97 10.45
C ARG A 228 9.56 10.96 10.92
N GLU A 229 9.73 12.25 10.63
CA GLU A 229 8.74 13.29 10.94
C GLU A 229 7.38 13.00 10.29
N ALA A 230 7.36 12.59 9.02
CA ALA A 230 6.14 12.19 8.31
C ALA A 230 5.44 11.01 8.99
N ALA A 231 6.21 10.05 9.53
CA ALA A 231 5.70 8.88 10.23
C ALA A 231 5.13 9.21 11.62
N THR A 232 5.73 10.16 12.36
CA THR A 232 5.45 10.35 13.79
C THR A 232 4.81 11.69 14.16
N ALA A 233 5.03 12.75 13.40
CA ALA A 233 4.71 14.12 13.81
C ALA A 233 3.72 14.84 12.88
N GLY A 234 3.53 14.37 11.64
CA GLY A 234 2.66 15.05 10.68
C GLY A 234 3.40 16.16 9.92
N LEU A 235 2.72 17.26 9.61
CA LEU A 235 3.30 18.39 8.86
C LEU A 235 4.22 19.25 9.75
N THR A 236 5.50 18.90 9.78
CA THR A 236 6.56 19.68 10.45
C THR A 236 7.04 20.85 9.58
N PRO A 237 7.81 21.82 10.11
CA PRO A 237 8.38 22.91 9.32
C PRO A 237 9.16 22.43 8.09
N GLY A 238 9.96 21.36 8.22
CA GLY A 238 10.71 20.80 7.10
C GLY A 238 9.82 20.18 6.01
N LEU A 239 8.73 19.52 6.40
CA LEU A 239 7.75 19.00 5.44
C LEU A 239 6.90 20.12 4.82
N ALA A 240 6.65 21.21 5.56
CA ALA A 240 5.97 22.40 5.03
C ALA A 240 6.83 23.14 3.99
N THR A 241 8.16 23.17 4.18
CA THR A 241 9.10 23.63 3.15
C THR A 241 9.00 22.77 1.89
N LEU A 242 9.09 21.44 2.00
CA LEU A 242 8.90 20.54 0.86
C LEU A 242 7.54 20.72 0.17
N TRP A 243 6.48 20.96 0.94
CA TRP A 243 5.15 21.23 0.37
C TRP A 243 5.10 22.53 -0.42
N THR A 244 5.80 23.57 0.06
CA THR A 244 5.91 24.85 -0.64
C THR A 244 6.69 24.69 -1.93
N GLU A 245 7.82 23.98 -1.90
CA GLU A 245 8.62 23.66 -3.09
C GLU A 245 7.83 22.82 -4.11
N LEU A 246 6.98 21.89 -3.64
CA LEU A 246 6.13 21.09 -4.52
C LEU A 246 5.15 21.94 -5.31
N GLN A 247 4.71 23.10 -4.78
CA GLN A 247 3.74 23.98 -5.48
C GLN A 247 4.27 24.49 -6.83
N ASP A 248 5.58 24.58 -7.01
CA ASP A 248 6.22 24.93 -8.29
C ASP A 248 6.02 23.85 -9.36
N VAL A 249 5.74 22.61 -8.97
CA VAL A 249 5.64 21.44 -9.85
C VAL A 249 4.19 20.96 -9.95
N TYR A 250 3.49 20.88 -8.83
CA TYR A 250 2.10 20.46 -8.75
C TYR A 250 1.42 21.13 -7.54
N PRO A 251 0.26 21.79 -7.72
CA PRO A 251 -0.45 22.48 -6.64
C PRO A 251 -1.17 21.49 -5.71
N LEU A 252 -0.40 20.71 -4.95
CA LEU A 252 -0.93 19.69 -4.06
C LEU A 252 -1.77 20.34 -2.96
N LYS A 253 -3.05 19.99 -2.91
CA LYS A 253 -4.00 20.47 -1.89
C LYS A 253 -3.44 20.29 -0.48
N ARG A 254 -3.24 21.41 0.22
CA ARG A 254 -2.66 21.46 1.58
C ARG A 254 -3.32 20.52 2.59
N ARG A 255 -4.65 20.35 2.49
CA ARG A 255 -5.43 19.44 3.34
C ARG A 255 -4.92 18.00 3.33
N LEU A 256 -4.26 17.54 2.25
CA LEU A 256 -3.76 16.16 2.17
C LEU A 256 -2.66 15.91 3.20
N VAL A 257 -1.86 16.92 3.55
CA VAL A 257 -0.73 16.80 4.46
C VAL A 257 -1.01 17.35 5.85
N GLU A 258 -1.93 18.31 5.98
CA GLU A 258 -2.41 18.79 7.30
C GLU A 258 -3.41 17.84 7.94
N GLN A 259 -4.23 17.18 7.13
CA GLN A 259 -5.28 16.26 7.59
C GLN A 259 -5.13 14.90 6.88
N PRO A 260 -4.04 14.15 7.13
CA PRO A 260 -3.90 12.81 6.59
C PRO A 260 -5.02 11.89 7.11
N ALA A 261 -5.33 10.83 6.36
CA ALA A 261 -6.39 9.89 6.71
C ALA A 261 -6.22 9.30 8.11
N ALA A 262 -4.96 9.13 8.54
CA ALA A 262 -4.57 8.73 9.88
C ALA A 262 -5.27 9.51 11.01
N LEU A 263 -5.49 10.83 10.87
CA LEU A 263 -6.16 11.62 11.91
C LEU A 263 -7.64 11.26 12.03
N ALA A 264 -8.34 11.10 10.92
CA ALA A 264 -9.76 10.70 10.90
C ALA A 264 -9.94 9.27 11.42
N ILE A 265 -9.03 8.36 11.04
CA ILE A 265 -9.01 6.98 11.53
C ILE A 265 -8.82 6.94 13.05
N TRP A 266 -7.83 7.69 13.55
CA TRP A 266 -7.56 7.76 14.99
C TRP A 266 -8.73 8.35 15.77
N ALA A 267 -9.30 9.46 15.29
CA ALA A 267 -10.47 10.07 15.91
C ALA A 267 -11.67 9.12 15.93
N SER A 268 -11.91 8.37 14.85
CA SER A 268 -12.94 7.33 14.84
C SER A 268 -12.66 6.25 15.89
N TYR A 269 -11.42 5.79 15.98
CA TYR A 269 -11.02 4.75 16.93
C TYR A 269 -11.21 5.18 18.38
N GLN A 270 -10.79 6.40 18.73
CA GLN A 270 -10.97 6.94 20.07
C GLN A 270 -12.44 7.07 20.46
N ASN A 271 -13.28 7.52 19.53
CA ASN A 271 -14.69 7.81 19.81
C ASN A 271 -15.59 6.58 19.75
N LYS A 272 -15.25 5.61 18.90
CA LYS A 272 -16.17 4.50 18.52
C LYS A 272 -15.54 3.12 18.68
N GLY A 273 -14.24 3.02 18.92
CA GLY A 273 -13.53 1.76 19.05
C GLY A 273 -13.15 1.10 17.72
N LEU A 274 -12.57 -0.11 17.83
CA LEU A 274 -11.91 -0.84 16.74
C LEU A 274 -12.86 -1.20 15.59
N VAL A 275 -13.86 -2.03 15.87
CA VAL A 275 -14.75 -2.59 14.85
C VAL A 275 -15.54 -1.50 14.13
N PRO A 276 -16.16 -0.51 14.81
CA PRO A 276 -16.81 0.61 14.13
C PRO A 276 -15.86 1.37 13.19
N THR A 277 -14.61 1.59 13.59
CA THR A 277 -13.62 2.24 12.72
C THR A 277 -13.30 1.40 11.48
N TYR A 278 -13.22 0.08 11.61
CA TYR A 278 -13.03 -0.81 10.47
C TYR A 278 -14.25 -0.85 9.55
N THR A 279 -15.48 -0.73 10.05
CA THR A 279 -16.67 -0.58 9.19
C THR A 279 -16.68 0.76 8.43
N ALA A 280 -16.12 1.82 9.03
CA ALA A 280 -15.97 3.11 8.34
C ALA A 280 -14.91 3.05 7.23
N LEU A 281 -13.80 2.33 7.46
CA LEU A 281 -12.80 2.07 6.42
C LEU A 281 -13.35 1.18 5.31
N ASP A 282 -14.13 0.15 5.63
CA ASP A 282 -14.80 -0.70 4.65
C ASP A 282 -15.79 0.10 3.79
N SER A 283 -16.59 0.99 4.40
CA SER A 283 -17.49 1.89 3.67
C SER A 283 -16.70 2.81 2.73
N LEU A 284 -15.61 3.41 3.22
CA LEU A 284 -14.77 4.29 2.40
C LEU A 284 -14.16 3.53 1.21
N TYR A 285 -13.77 2.27 1.42
CA TYR A 285 -13.23 1.42 0.37
C TYR A 285 -14.27 1.03 -0.69
N ARG A 286 -15.51 0.75 -0.28
CA ARG A 286 -16.58 0.23 -1.15
C ARG A 286 -17.35 1.30 -1.90
N ASP A 287 -17.68 2.40 -1.21
CA ASP A 287 -18.59 3.42 -1.75
C ASP A 287 -18.08 4.86 -1.57
N GLY A 288 -16.90 5.03 -0.96
CA GLY A 288 -16.29 6.35 -0.76
C GLY A 288 -16.78 7.10 0.48
N SER A 289 -17.68 6.53 1.29
CA SER A 289 -18.18 7.17 2.51
C SER A 289 -17.44 6.70 3.75
N PHE A 290 -16.93 7.63 4.56
CA PHE A 290 -16.32 7.29 5.86
C PHE A 290 -17.40 7.21 6.96
N SER A 291 -18.34 6.28 6.80
CA SER A 291 -19.49 6.10 7.70
C SER A 291 -19.40 4.77 8.46
N VAL A 292 -19.65 4.80 9.77
CA VAL A 292 -19.79 3.56 10.54
C VAL A 292 -21.07 2.85 10.12
N LYS A 293 -20.95 1.56 9.82
CA LYS A 293 -22.07 0.68 9.47
C LYS A 293 -22.13 -0.50 10.44
N GLU A 294 -23.21 -1.26 10.36
CA GLU A 294 -23.31 -2.52 11.10
C GLU A 294 -22.17 -3.46 10.65
N ALA A 295 -21.45 -4.01 11.62
CA ALA A 295 -20.39 -4.97 11.32
C ALA A 295 -21.02 -6.29 10.87
N PRO A 296 -20.40 -7.00 9.90
CA PRO A 296 -20.86 -8.33 9.57
C PRO A 296 -20.75 -9.23 10.81
N PRO A 297 -21.66 -10.20 10.98
CA PRO A 297 -21.55 -11.17 12.06
C PRO A 297 -20.20 -11.89 11.97
N THR A 298 -19.63 -12.28 13.11
CA THR A 298 -18.38 -13.06 13.13
C THR A 298 -18.56 -14.33 12.30
N SER A 299 -17.91 -14.37 11.14
CA SER A 299 -18.26 -15.26 10.02
C SER A 299 -17.21 -16.33 9.74
N TYR A 300 -16.33 -16.61 10.72
CA TYR A 300 -15.25 -17.58 10.51
C TYR A 300 -15.82 -18.97 10.22
N ASN A 301 -15.46 -19.49 9.06
CA ASN A 301 -15.89 -20.77 8.54
C ASN A 301 -14.65 -21.60 8.18
N PRO A 302 -14.36 -22.70 8.91
CA PRO A 302 -13.17 -23.51 8.68
C PRO A 302 -13.17 -24.18 7.30
N LEU A 303 -14.34 -24.49 6.73
CA LEU A 303 -14.44 -25.04 5.38
C LEU A 303 -14.04 -24.00 4.33
N LYS A 304 -14.46 -22.74 4.51
CA LYS A 304 -14.00 -21.64 3.64
C LYS A 304 -12.49 -21.43 3.77
N ALA A 305 -11.96 -21.45 4.99
CA ALA A 305 -10.50 -21.35 5.21
C ALA A 305 -9.72 -22.50 4.52
N ALA A 306 -10.18 -23.75 4.66
CA ALA A 306 -9.58 -24.90 4.00
C ALA A 306 -9.67 -24.81 2.46
N ALA A 307 -10.85 -24.45 1.94
CA ALA A 307 -11.06 -24.24 0.51
C ALA A 307 -10.19 -23.10 -0.05
N GLY A 308 -10.03 -22.02 0.72
CA GLY A 308 -9.15 -20.90 0.40
C GLY A 308 -7.69 -21.29 0.35
N LEU A 309 -7.20 -22.07 1.32
CA LEU A 309 -5.84 -22.60 1.32
C LEU A 309 -5.59 -23.51 0.10
N ALA A 310 -6.50 -24.46 -0.15
CA ALA A 310 -6.39 -25.36 -1.28
C ALA A 310 -6.41 -24.60 -2.61
N GLY A 311 -7.40 -23.72 -2.82
CA GLY A 311 -7.54 -22.92 -4.03
C GLY A 311 -6.34 -22.00 -4.27
N TYR A 312 -5.86 -21.34 -3.22
CA TYR A 312 -4.69 -20.47 -3.32
C TYR A 312 -3.44 -21.27 -3.70
N TYR A 313 -3.08 -22.33 -2.97
CA TYR A 313 -1.80 -23.04 -3.22
C TYR A 313 -1.80 -23.95 -4.46
N VAL A 314 -2.92 -24.61 -4.79
CA VAL A 314 -3.04 -25.43 -6.01
C VAL A 314 -2.72 -24.60 -7.25
N VAL A 315 -3.19 -23.35 -7.28
CA VAL A 315 -2.98 -22.43 -8.40
C VAL A 315 -1.62 -21.72 -8.33
N ARG A 316 -1.24 -21.25 -7.13
CA ARG A 316 -0.09 -20.36 -6.94
C ARG A 316 1.25 -21.08 -6.95
N LEU A 317 1.30 -22.29 -6.41
CA LEU A 317 2.58 -22.99 -6.24
C LEU A 317 3.27 -23.27 -7.59
N PRO A 318 2.58 -23.76 -8.63
CA PRO A 318 3.19 -23.94 -9.95
C PRO A 318 3.73 -22.63 -10.55
N TYR A 319 2.95 -21.54 -10.45
CA TYR A 319 3.36 -20.23 -10.93
C TYR A 319 4.57 -19.67 -10.17
N LYS A 320 4.57 -19.76 -8.83
CA LYS A 320 5.70 -19.33 -7.99
C LYS A 320 6.98 -20.12 -8.31
N LEU A 321 6.87 -21.44 -8.50
CA LEU A 321 7.99 -22.29 -8.91
C LEU A 321 8.53 -21.91 -10.31
N ALA A 322 7.64 -21.67 -11.28
CA ALA A 322 8.04 -21.22 -12.61
C ALA A 322 8.74 -19.84 -12.57
N LYS A 323 8.25 -18.92 -11.75
CA LYS A 323 8.84 -17.60 -11.55
C LYS A 323 10.26 -17.70 -10.96
N VAL A 324 10.45 -18.48 -9.90
CA VAL A 324 11.78 -18.71 -9.29
C VAL A 324 12.75 -19.32 -10.30
N ARG A 325 12.30 -20.32 -11.08
CA ARG A 325 13.13 -20.92 -12.14
C ARG A 325 13.60 -19.89 -13.18
N LYS A 326 12.70 -18.99 -13.62
CA LYS A 326 13.02 -17.92 -14.59
C LYS A 326 13.99 -16.89 -14.02
N GLU A 327 13.88 -16.58 -12.73
CA GLU A 327 14.82 -15.70 -12.03
C GLU A 327 16.21 -16.35 -11.96
N TRP A 328 16.29 -17.64 -11.63
CA TRP A 328 17.56 -18.35 -11.54
C TRP A 328 18.23 -18.59 -12.90
N SER A 329 17.46 -18.88 -13.95
CA SER A 329 18.02 -19.04 -15.31
C SER A 329 18.62 -17.76 -15.86
N ARG A 330 18.11 -16.58 -15.46
CA ARG A 330 18.68 -15.27 -15.87
C ARG A 330 19.95 -14.91 -15.10
N CYS A 331 20.11 -15.42 -13.88
CA CYS A 331 21.36 -15.30 -13.14
C CYS A 331 22.42 -16.33 -13.59
N GLY A 332 22.01 -17.48 -14.15
CA GLY A 332 22.90 -18.53 -14.64
C GLY A 332 23.39 -18.38 -16.09
N SER A 333 22.89 -17.41 -16.85
CA SER A 333 23.36 -17.11 -18.22
C SER A 333 24.45 -16.02 -18.25
N GLY A 334 25.08 -15.75 -17.12
CA GLY A 334 26.18 -14.79 -16.95
C GLY A 334 27.41 -15.42 -16.28
N SER A 335 27.70 -16.67 -16.62
CA SER A 335 28.97 -17.35 -16.30
C SER A 335 29.69 -17.76 -17.57
#